data_AF-Q5C442-F1
#
_entry.id   AF-Q5C442-F1
#
_cell.length_a   1.000
_cell.length_b   1.000
_cell.length_c   1.000
_cell.angle_alpha   90.00
_cell.angle_beta   90.00
_cell.angle_gamma   90.00
#
_symmetry.space_group_name_H-M   'P 1'
#
loop_
_entity.id
_entity.type
_entity.pdbx_description
1 polymer ?
#
loop_
_entity_poly.entity_id
_entity_poly.type
_entity_poly.pdbx_seq_one_letter_code
_entity_poly.pdbx_strand_id
1 'polypeptide(L)'
;MTDSAEKIFCRVMTSRPLHQWADFEKALYHAQEITRITYVKGDFKRMQTDEGTRYEFVNYKCLYSTVSSDTSNSNNPDGVTERCSAAFQVRWVDNCYVVYFENNNHNHSHTLNNRTRTSGNKKEQLNPPSHKTITTGHDQDFNNPVSASTMR
;
A
#
# COMPACT_ATOMS: atom_id res chain seq x y z
N MET A 1 4.77 20.94 20.63
CA MET A 1 5.53 19.68 20.61
C MET A 1 5.06 18.89 19.41
N THR A 2 5.95 18.26 18.64
CA THR A 2 5.56 17.34 17.56
C THR A 2 5.12 16.02 18.18
N ASP A 3 4.00 15.45 17.73
CA ASP A 3 3.66 14.07 18.09
C ASP A 3 4.64 13.10 17.42
N SER A 4 4.99 12.02 18.13
CA SER A 4 5.85 10.97 17.59
C SER A 4 5.08 10.08 16.60
N ALA A 5 5.80 9.37 15.73
CA ALA A 5 5.19 8.56 14.67
C ALA A 5 4.23 7.49 15.23
N GLU A 6 4.55 6.90 16.37
CA GLU A 6 3.77 5.88 17.06
C GLU A 6 2.51 6.48 17.70
N LYS A 7 2.56 7.74 18.19
CA LYS A 7 1.39 8.49 18.67
C LYS A 7 0.46 8.87 17.52
N ILE A 8 1.01 9.29 16.38
CA ILE A 8 0.26 9.57 15.16
C ILE A 8 -0.41 8.29 14.64
N PHE A 9 0.30 7.16 14.67
CA PHE A 9 -0.22 5.84 14.28
C PHE A 9 -1.43 5.46 15.14
N CYS A 10 -1.28 5.45 16.47
CA CYS A 10 -2.40 5.20 17.39
C CYS A 10 -3.57 6.15 17.12
N ARG A 11 -3.32 7.46 17.03
CA ARG A 11 -4.40 8.45 16.82
C ARG A 11 -5.18 8.18 15.53
N VAL A 12 -4.53 7.82 14.41
CA VAL A 12 -5.26 7.45 13.19
C VAL A 12 -6.07 6.17 13.42
N MET A 13 -5.46 5.13 13.97
CA MET A 13 -6.10 3.82 14.15
C MET A 13 -7.25 3.81 15.17
N THR A 14 -7.30 4.76 16.11
CA THR A 14 -8.37 4.89 17.12
C THR A 14 -9.25 6.14 16.94
N SER A 15 -9.03 6.95 15.88
CA SER A 15 -9.75 8.23 15.66
C SER A 15 -11.26 8.10 15.46
N ARG A 16 -11.75 6.91 15.04
CA ARG A 16 -13.14 6.67 14.65
C ARG A 16 -13.50 5.18 14.77
N PRO A 17 -14.78 4.82 14.94
CA PRO A 17 -15.24 3.45 14.78
C PRO A 17 -14.92 2.89 13.38
N LEU A 18 -14.58 1.61 13.32
CA LEU A 18 -14.23 0.91 12.08
C LEU A 18 -15.27 -0.18 11.81
N HIS A 19 -16.47 0.18 11.35
CA HIS A 19 -17.59 -0.75 11.22
C HIS A 19 -17.40 -1.82 10.12
N GLN A 20 -16.56 -1.55 9.10
CA GLN A 20 -16.21 -2.53 8.08
C GLN A 20 -14.70 -2.82 8.08
N TRP A 21 -14.33 -4.04 7.66
CA TRP A 21 -12.91 -4.42 7.53
C TRP A 21 -12.17 -3.51 6.53
N ALA A 22 -12.85 -3.09 5.46
CA ALA A 22 -12.32 -2.14 4.49
C ALA A 22 -12.01 -0.76 5.11
N ASP A 23 -12.70 -0.33 6.17
CA ASP A 23 -12.42 0.95 6.83
C ASP A 23 -11.21 0.87 7.75
N PHE A 24 -11.02 -0.28 8.40
CA PHE A 24 -9.75 -0.62 9.06
C PHE A 24 -8.59 -0.65 8.05
N GLU A 25 -8.74 -1.30 6.89
CA GLU A 25 -7.66 -1.37 5.89
C GLU A 25 -7.31 0.00 5.31
N LYS A 26 -8.29 0.89 5.07
CA LYS A 26 -8.07 2.30 4.70
C LYS A 26 -7.32 3.07 5.81
N ALA A 27 -7.71 2.89 7.08
CA ALA A 27 -7.07 3.54 8.22
C ALA A 27 -5.62 3.08 8.38
N LEU A 28 -5.37 1.77 8.30
CA LEU A 28 -4.04 1.17 8.36
C LEU A 28 -3.16 1.62 7.18
N TYR A 29 -3.71 1.67 5.95
CA TYR A 29 -2.98 2.20 4.80
C TYR A 29 -2.52 3.64 5.03
N HIS A 30 -3.43 4.52 5.47
CA HIS A 30 -3.13 5.92 5.72
C HIS A 30 -2.13 6.11 6.88
N ALA A 31 -2.31 5.39 7.99
CA ALA A 31 -1.40 5.43 9.13
C ALA A 31 0.03 5.06 8.74
N GLN A 32 0.21 4.00 7.94
CA GLN A 32 1.53 3.56 7.47
C GLN A 32 2.14 4.51 6.43
N GLU A 33 1.34 5.23 5.63
CA GLU A 33 1.84 6.27 4.73
C GLU A 33 2.40 7.47 5.48
N ILE A 34 1.67 8.00 6.48
CA ILE A 34 2.07 9.24 7.17
C ILE A 34 3.15 9.01 8.23
N THR A 35 3.16 7.85 8.88
CA THR A 35 4.13 7.52 9.95
C THR A 35 5.34 6.75 9.47
N ARG A 36 5.26 6.15 8.26
CA ARG A 36 6.23 5.21 7.67
C ARG A 36 6.45 3.90 8.42
N ILE A 37 5.94 3.76 9.64
CA ILE A 37 5.81 2.48 10.34
C ILE A 37 5.04 1.52 9.43
N THR A 38 5.55 0.30 9.26
CA THR A 38 4.91 -0.73 8.41
C THR A 38 4.66 -1.98 9.22
N TYR A 39 3.41 -2.42 9.27
CA TYR A 39 2.95 -3.65 9.92
C TYR A 39 2.58 -4.71 8.87
N VAL A 40 2.90 -5.96 9.17
CA VAL A 40 2.51 -7.13 8.39
C VAL A 40 1.40 -7.90 9.10
N LYS A 41 0.44 -8.41 8.32
CA LYS A 41 -0.67 -9.24 8.81
C LYS A 41 -0.14 -10.62 9.21
N GLY A 42 -0.38 -11.00 10.46
CA GLY A 42 -0.11 -12.33 11.00
C GLY A 42 -1.37 -13.18 11.11
N ASP A 43 -1.44 -13.98 12.17
CA ASP A 43 -2.52 -14.93 12.43
C ASP A 43 -3.88 -14.23 12.56
N PHE A 44 -4.94 -14.93 12.17
CA PHE A 44 -6.31 -14.42 12.25
C PHE A 44 -7.31 -15.55 12.50
N LYS A 45 -8.44 -15.19 13.10
CA LYS A 45 -9.61 -16.06 13.22
C LYS A 45 -10.80 -15.40 12.54
N ARG A 46 -11.61 -16.20 11.85
CA ARG A 46 -12.89 -15.76 11.25
C ARG A 46 -14.05 -16.40 11.99
N MET A 47 -15.15 -15.68 12.06
CA MET A 47 -16.42 -16.11 12.63
C MET A 47 -17.56 -15.83 11.65
N GLN A 48 -18.67 -16.54 11.80
CA GLN A 48 -19.91 -16.19 11.12
C GLN A 48 -20.76 -15.28 12.01
N THR A 49 -21.46 -14.35 11.39
CA THR A 49 -22.49 -13.50 11.99
C THR A 49 -23.71 -13.52 11.07
N ASP A 50 -24.88 -13.06 11.53
CA ASP A 50 -26.08 -12.99 10.70
C ASP A 50 -25.89 -12.07 9.48
N GLU A 51 -25.01 -11.08 9.62
CA GLU A 51 -24.52 -10.20 8.55
C GLU A 51 -23.30 -10.77 7.78
N GLY A 52 -23.08 -12.08 7.80
CA GLY A 52 -22.02 -12.79 7.06
C GLY A 52 -20.70 -12.99 7.80
N THR A 53 -19.64 -13.39 7.08
CA THR A 53 -18.34 -13.74 7.66
C THR A 53 -17.52 -12.51 8.07
N ARG A 54 -17.02 -12.49 9.31
CA ARG A 54 -16.16 -11.42 9.86
C ARG A 54 -14.83 -11.98 10.36
N TYR A 55 -13.85 -11.10 10.57
CA TYR A 55 -12.71 -11.46 11.41
C TYR A 55 -13.12 -11.32 12.88
N GLU A 56 -12.86 -12.36 13.67
CA GLU A 56 -12.98 -12.31 15.13
C GLU A 56 -11.77 -11.56 15.71
N PHE A 57 -10.57 -11.93 15.23
CA PHE A 57 -9.35 -11.17 15.43
C PHE A 57 -8.40 -11.26 14.23
N VAL A 58 -7.50 -10.27 14.11
CA VAL A 58 -6.32 -10.29 13.22
C VAL A 58 -5.12 -9.70 13.94
N ASN A 59 -4.01 -10.44 13.98
CA ASN A 59 -2.74 -10.01 14.55
C ASN A 59 -1.94 -9.20 13.52
N TYR A 60 -1.22 -8.19 13.98
CA TYR A 60 -0.27 -7.40 13.20
C TYR A 60 1.03 -7.22 13.98
N LYS A 61 2.17 -7.41 13.30
CA LYS A 61 3.51 -7.21 13.86
C LYS A 61 4.29 -6.25 12.95
N CYS A 62 5.25 -5.51 13.49
CA CYS A 62 6.09 -4.65 12.67
C CYS A 62 6.84 -5.48 11.61
N LEU A 63 7.11 -4.91 10.44
CA LEU A 63 7.95 -5.56 9.42
C LEU A 63 9.32 -5.95 10.00
N TYR A 64 9.88 -5.11 10.87
CA TYR A 64 11.14 -5.34 11.59
C TYR A 64 11.06 -6.41 12.69
N SER A 65 9.87 -6.96 12.99
CA SER A 65 9.69 -8.17 13.79
C SER A 65 9.99 -9.45 12.99
N THR A 66 9.91 -9.39 11.65
CA THR A 66 9.93 -10.55 10.75
C THR A 66 11.22 -10.75 9.96
N VAL A 67 12.13 -9.76 9.94
CA VAL A 67 13.47 -9.95 9.38
C VAL A 67 14.26 -10.93 10.25
N SER A 68 14.91 -11.90 9.59
CA SER A 68 15.77 -12.84 10.29
C SER A 68 17.08 -12.16 10.70
N SER A 69 17.62 -12.59 11.83
CA SER A 69 18.81 -12.01 12.48
C SER A 69 20.14 -12.50 11.88
N ASP A 70 20.08 -13.26 10.79
CA ASP A 70 21.18 -14.10 10.30
C ASP A 70 22.16 -13.36 9.36
N THR A 71 21.89 -12.09 9.06
CA THR A 71 22.84 -11.19 8.42
C THR A 71 23.54 -10.32 9.48
N SER A 72 24.64 -10.83 10.03
CA SER A 72 25.68 -10.05 10.71
C SER A 72 26.48 -9.18 9.73
N ASN A 73 25.77 -8.46 8.85
CA ASN A 73 26.35 -7.52 7.91
C ASN A 73 26.76 -6.25 8.66
N SER A 74 28.06 -5.97 8.73
CA SER A 74 28.64 -4.81 9.41
C SER A 74 28.23 -3.45 8.81
N ASN A 75 27.48 -3.46 7.70
CA ASN A 75 26.85 -2.29 7.09
C ASN A 75 25.35 -2.20 7.39
N ASN A 76 24.92 -2.37 8.65
CA ASN A 76 23.55 -2.07 9.09
C ASN A 76 23.46 -0.60 9.59
N PRO A 77 22.94 0.36 8.79
CA PRO A 77 22.98 1.77 9.14
C PRO A 77 22.06 2.15 10.32
N ASP A 78 21.05 1.33 10.62
CA ASP A 78 20.08 1.58 11.70
C ASP A 78 20.49 0.94 13.05
N GLY A 79 21.61 0.19 13.11
CA GLY A 79 22.20 -0.32 14.35
C GLY A 79 21.38 -1.36 15.15
N VAL A 80 20.26 -1.82 14.60
CA VAL A 80 19.26 -2.65 15.31
C VAL A 80 19.79 -4.06 15.60
N THR A 81 20.11 -4.36 16.86
CA THR A 81 20.57 -5.70 17.34
C THR A 81 19.44 -6.64 17.75
N GLU A 82 18.25 -6.13 18.05
CA GLU A 82 17.09 -6.90 18.52
C GLU A 82 15.89 -6.75 17.58
N ARG A 83 15.13 -7.82 17.32
CA ARG A 83 13.94 -7.71 16.46
C ARG A 83 12.89 -6.79 17.08
N CYS A 84 12.27 -5.95 16.25
CA CYS A 84 11.24 -5.02 16.73
C CYS A 84 10.08 -5.78 17.36
N SER A 85 9.69 -5.39 18.57
CA SER A 85 8.62 -6.05 19.34
C SER A 85 7.28 -5.35 19.26
N ALA A 86 7.13 -4.33 18.38
CA ALA A 86 5.87 -3.62 18.19
C ALA A 86 4.82 -4.49 17.48
N ALA A 87 3.62 -4.57 18.07
CA ALA A 87 2.53 -5.42 17.64
C ALA A 87 1.17 -4.86 18.10
N PHE A 88 0.13 -5.12 17.31
CA PHE A 88 -1.25 -4.85 17.69
C PHE A 88 -2.19 -5.93 17.17
N GLN A 89 -3.34 -6.08 17.82
CA GLN A 89 -4.40 -6.99 17.42
C GLN A 89 -5.67 -6.19 17.12
N VAL A 90 -6.31 -6.48 15.99
CA VAL A 90 -7.65 -6.00 15.66
C VAL A 90 -8.65 -7.04 16.15
N ARG A 91 -9.73 -6.63 16.82
CA ARG A 91 -10.85 -7.52 17.22
C ARG A 91 -12.18 -6.95 16.77
N TRP A 92 -13.18 -7.80 16.53
CA TRP A 92 -14.57 -7.37 16.44
C TRP A 92 -15.18 -7.25 17.85
N VAL A 93 -15.65 -6.05 18.20
CA VAL A 93 -16.25 -5.72 19.51
C VAL A 93 -17.38 -4.71 19.27
N ASP A 94 -18.55 -4.93 19.89
CA ASP A 94 -19.69 -4.00 19.92
C ASP A 94 -20.01 -3.33 18.57
N ASN A 95 -20.12 -4.18 17.54
CA ASN A 95 -20.38 -3.82 16.14
C ASN A 95 -19.35 -2.91 15.44
N CYS A 96 -18.08 -2.96 15.87
CA CYS A 96 -16.96 -2.37 15.14
C CYS A 96 -15.65 -3.18 15.28
N TYR A 97 -14.66 -2.86 14.45
CA TYR A 97 -13.28 -3.31 14.66
C TYR A 97 -12.54 -2.35 15.60
N VAL A 98 -11.98 -2.89 16.69
CA VAL A 98 -11.20 -2.17 17.70
C VAL A 98 -9.74 -2.61 17.64
N VAL A 99 -8.81 -1.66 17.74
CA VAL A 99 -7.35 -1.90 17.67
C VAL A 99 -6.74 -1.87 19.07
N TYR A 100 -6.17 -3.00 19.48
CA TYR A 100 -5.49 -3.21 20.76
C TYR A 100 -3.99 -3.27 20.53
N PHE A 101 -3.23 -2.28 21.03
CA PHE A 101 -1.78 -2.29 20.94
C PHE A 101 -1.18 -3.19 22.03
N GLU A 102 -0.50 -4.26 21.62
CA GLU A 102 0.23 -5.16 22.53
C GLU A 102 1.54 -4.49 22.95
N ASN A 103 2.23 -3.87 22.00
CA ASN A 103 3.36 -2.98 22.20
C ASN A 103 3.44 -1.98 21.03
N ASN A 104 3.71 -0.71 21.31
CA ASN A 104 3.83 0.34 20.31
C ASN A 104 5.25 0.95 20.24
N ASN A 105 6.21 0.46 21.05
CA ASN A 105 7.58 0.95 21.06
C ASN A 105 8.40 0.33 19.92
N HIS A 106 8.97 1.18 19.07
CA HIS A 106 9.79 0.77 17.93
C HIS A 106 11.27 1.02 18.24
N ASN A 107 12.13 0.05 17.92
CA ASN A 107 13.57 0.08 18.20
C ASN A 107 14.43 0.34 16.94
N HIS A 108 13.81 0.93 15.91
CA HIS A 108 14.42 1.19 14.60
C HIS A 108 13.91 2.52 14.02
N SER A 109 14.61 3.06 13.03
CA SER A 109 14.15 4.24 12.31
C SER A 109 12.89 3.97 11.49
N HIS A 110 12.06 5.00 11.30
CA HIS A 110 10.88 4.98 10.43
C HIS A 110 11.22 5.47 9.00
N THR A 111 12.46 5.33 8.54
CA THR A 111 12.93 5.82 7.23
C THR A 111 12.50 4.97 6.04
N LEU A 112 12.13 3.70 6.24
CA LEU A 112 11.95 2.73 5.17
C LEU A 112 10.49 2.35 4.93
N ASN A 113 9.95 2.84 3.81
CA ASN A 113 8.78 2.24 3.17
C ASN A 113 9.05 2.14 1.67
N ASN A 114 9.85 1.13 1.27
CA ASN A 114 10.26 0.86 -0.12
C ASN A 114 9.11 0.30 -1.01
N ARG A 115 7.88 0.78 -0.79
CA ARG A 115 6.82 0.76 -1.80
C ARG A 115 7.17 1.76 -2.88
N THR A 116 8.06 1.36 -3.78
CA THR A 116 8.33 2.06 -5.04
C THR A 116 7.00 2.44 -5.67
N ARG A 117 6.75 3.74 -5.85
CA ARG A 117 5.61 4.20 -6.64
C ARG A 117 5.80 3.70 -8.07
N THR A 118 5.16 2.58 -8.41
CA THR A 118 4.74 2.25 -9.78
C THR A 118 3.62 3.21 -10.22
N SER A 119 3.92 4.51 -10.12
CA SER A 119 3.27 5.53 -10.93
C SER A 119 3.48 5.08 -12.38
N GLY A 120 2.38 4.85 -13.09
CA GLY A 120 2.37 4.43 -14.49
C GLY A 120 2.85 5.54 -15.42
N ASN A 121 4.07 6.01 -15.23
CA ASN A 121 4.66 7.13 -15.95
C ASN A 121 5.42 6.66 -17.20
N LYS A 122 4.84 5.68 -17.89
CA LYS A 122 5.06 5.53 -19.34
C LYS A 122 4.37 6.72 -20.01
N LYS A 123 5.03 7.89 -19.97
CA LYS A 123 4.88 8.85 -21.06
C LYS A 123 5.41 8.15 -22.30
N GLU A 124 4.51 7.64 -23.13
CA GLU A 124 4.87 7.28 -24.50
C GLU A 124 5.27 8.59 -25.19
N GLN A 125 6.59 8.77 -25.31
CA GLN A 125 7.19 9.89 -26.01
C GLN A 125 7.02 9.65 -27.51
N LEU A 126 5.80 9.90 -27.98
CA LEU A 126 5.45 9.91 -29.40
C LEU A 126 6.30 10.98 -30.11
N ASN A 127 7.46 10.56 -30.61
CA ASN A 127 8.30 11.39 -31.45
C ASN A 127 7.51 11.77 -32.71
N PRO A 128 7.35 13.07 -33.02
CA PRO A 128 6.71 13.47 -34.26
C PRO A 128 7.57 12.99 -35.44
N PRO A 129 6.97 12.38 -36.49
CA PRO A 129 7.72 11.92 -37.65
C PRO A 129 8.33 13.12 -38.38
N SER A 130 9.66 13.15 -38.48
CA SER A 130 10.39 14.22 -39.14
C SER A 130 10.20 14.15 -40.66
N HIS A 131 9.84 15.28 -41.29
CA HIS A 131 9.70 15.37 -42.73
C HIS A 131 11.02 15.08 -43.46
N LYS A 132 10.98 14.14 -44.41
CA LYS A 132 11.88 14.09 -45.57
C LYS A 132 11.03 13.89 -46.83
N THR A 133 11.51 14.42 -47.95
CA THR A 133 10.64 14.82 -49.07
C THR A 133 11.25 14.41 -50.41
N ILE A 134 10.51 13.61 -51.19
CA ILE A 134 10.75 13.27 -52.62
C ILE A 134 11.99 12.34 -52.79
N THR A 135 12.03 11.30 -53.65
CA THR A 135 11.70 11.25 -55.09
C THR A 135 10.96 9.97 -55.56
N THR A 136 10.35 10.08 -56.75
CA THR A 136 9.39 9.21 -57.46
C THR A 136 9.77 7.76 -57.78
N GLY A 137 8.75 6.89 -57.88
CA GLY A 137 8.72 5.65 -58.66
C GLY A 137 7.27 5.25 -59.02
N HIS A 138 7.04 4.79 -60.25
CA HIS A 138 5.76 4.26 -60.77
C HIS A 138 5.35 2.92 -60.06
N ASP A 139 4.11 2.40 -60.11
CA ASP A 139 2.99 2.60 -61.06
C ASP A 139 1.58 2.50 -60.42
N GLN A 140 0.59 2.82 -61.26
CA GLN A 140 -0.88 2.62 -61.24
C GLN A 140 -1.45 1.46 -60.37
N ASP A 141 -2.71 1.42 -59.87
CA ASP A 141 -3.91 2.30 -59.86
C ASP A 141 -4.90 1.72 -58.78
N PHE A 142 -6.17 2.12 -58.49
CA PHE A 142 -7.15 3.07 -59.05
C PHE A 142 -8.20 3.47 -57.96
N ASN A 143 -9.08 4.42 -58.28
CA ASN A 143 -10.49 4.59 -57.83
C ASN A 143 -10.92 4.35 -56.36
N ASN A 144 -10.89 5.46 -55.61
CA ASN A 144 -11.95 5.90 -54.67
C ASN A 144 -13.34 6.03 -55.42
N PRO A 145 -14.53 6.31 -54.81
CA PRO A 145 -14.73 7.04 -53.56
C PRO A 145 -15.99 6.78 -52.66
N VAL A 146 -15.94 7.35 -51.44
CA VAL A 146 -17.00 8.14 -50.75
C VAL A 146 -18.26 7.50 -50.10
N SER A 147 -18.56 8.03 -48.90
CA SER A 147 -19.83 8.08 -48.16
C SER A 147 -20.46 6.79 -47.58
N ALA A 148 -21.29 6.87 -46.52
CA ALA A 148 -21.40 7.82 -45.39
C ALA A 148 -22.48 7.31 -44.42
N SER A 149 -22.33 7.61 -43.11
CA SER A 149 -23.39 7.63 -42.08
C SER A 149 -24.25 6.36 -41.88
N THR A 150 -24.50 5.92 -40.65
CA THR A 150 -25.51 6.58 -39.80
C THR A 150 -25.45 6.04 -38.37
N MET A 151 -25.70 6.90 -37.38
CA MET A 151 -25.84 6.51 -35.98
C MET A 151 -27.23 5.89 -35.71
N ARG A 152 -27.28 4.84 -34.89
CA ARG A 152 -28.37 4.56 -33.95
C ARG A 152 -27.90 3.60 -32.86
#